data_AF-A0A952FG83-F1
#
_entry.id   AF-A0A952FG83-F1
#
_cell.length_a   1.000
_cell.length_b   1.000
_cell.length_c   1.000
_cell.angle_alpha   90.00
_cell.angle_beta   90.00
_cell.angle_gamma   90.00
#
_symmetry.space_group_name_H-M   'P 1'
#
loop_
_entity.id
_entity.type
_entity.pdbx_description
1 polymer ?
#
loop_
_entity_poly.entity_id
_entity_poly.type
_entity_poly.pdbx_seq_one_letter_code
_entity_poly.pdbx_strand_id
1 'polypeptide(L)'
;VRRLIYERFDLSLGMGLGKVKGRMFRIGHLGDCNDLTLMAALAGCEMGLKIAGVKLAGSGVQAAMDHFSSHAAVVPQRKAA
;
A
#
# COMPACT_ATOMS: atom_id res chain seq x y z
N VAL A 1 -5.76 12.22 6.42
CA VAL A 1 -4.90 11.15 5.86
C VAL A 1 -5.35 10.67 4.48
N ARG A 2 -6.46 9.93 4.32
CA ARG A 2 -6.88 9.38 3.01
C ARG A 2 -6.91 10.41 1.87
N ARG A 3 -7.57 11.55 2.10
CA ARG A 3 -7.67 12.66 1.13
C ARG A 3 -6.28 13.20 0.76
N LEU A 4 -5.41 13.39 1.75
CA LEU A 4 -4.03 13.83 1.55
C LEU A 4 -3.24 12.84 0.68
N ILE A 5 -3.38 11.53 0.92
CA ILE A 5 -2.73 10.49 0.12
C ILE A 5 -3.18 10.57 -1.35
N TYR A 6 -4.49 10.70 -1.58
CA TYR A 6 -5.05 10.83 -2.93
C TYR A 6 -4.53 12.09 -3.63
N GLU A 7 -4.61 13.25 -2.98
CA GLU A 7 -4.19 14.54 -3.57
C GLU A 7 -2.67 14.62 -3.81
N ARG A 8 -1.84 13.92 -3.01
CA ARG A 8 -0.37 13.95 -3.15
C ARG A 8 0.20 12.90 -4.09
N PHE A 9 -0.40 11.71 -4.13
CA PHE A 9 0.21 10.54 -4.76
C PHE A 9 -0.66 9.89 -5.83
N ASP A 10 -1.85 10.45 -6.11
CA ASP A 10 -2.85 9.83 -6.98
C ASP A 10 -3.21 8.38 -6.55
N LEU A 11 -3.06 8.10 -5.26
CA LEU A 11 -3.32 6.77 -4.70
C LEU A 11 -4.76 6.70 -4.19
N SER A 12 -5.60 5.99 -4.93
CA SER A 12 -6.98 5.73 -4.54
C SER A 12 -7.05 4.72 -3.39
N LEU A 13 -7.76 5.09 -2.32
CA LEU A 13 -8.00 4.26 -1.15
C LEU A 13 -9.49 4.19 -0.82
N GLY A 14 -9.97 3.01 -0.46
CA GLY A 14 -11.36 2.80 -0.11
C GLY A 14 -11.75 3.58 1.16
N MET A 15 -12.91 4.22 1.18
CA MET A 15 -13.46 4.83 2.39
C MET A 15 -14.04 3.74 3.32
N GLY A 16 -13.95 3.94 4.64
CA GLY A 16 -14.76 3.19 5.61
C GLY A 16 -16.26 3.45 5.40
N LEU A 17 -17.08 2.42 5.60
CA LEU A 17 -18.54 2.49 5.41
C LEU A 17 -19.30 2.44 6.74
N GLY A 18 -20.56 2.85 6.73
CA GLY A 18 -21.46 2.78 7.89
C GLY A 18 -20.86 3.41 9.15
N LYS A 19 -20.83 2.64 10.25
CA LYS A 19 -20.36 3.12 11.55
C LYS A 19 -18.92 3.64 11.53
N VAL A 20 -18.06 3.21 10.60
CA VAL A 20 -16.62 3.57 10.55
C VAL A 20 -16.27 4.59 9.47
N LYS A 21 -17.28 5.24 8.87
CA LYS A 21 -17.06 6.32 7.89
C LYS A 21 -16.18 7.42 8.48
N GLY A 22 -15.13 7.78 7.75
CA GLY A 22 -14.15 8.80 8.16
C GLY A 22 -13.13 8.34 9.22
N ARG A 23 -13.28 7.16 9.83
CA ARG A 23 -12.35 6.65 10.86
C ARG A 23 -11.31 5.66 10.35
N MET A 24 -11.52 5.08 9.17
CA MET A 24 -10.56 4.18 8.52
C MET A 24 -10.54 4.37 7.00
N PHE A 25 -9.56 3.76 6.36
CA PHE A 25 -9.51 3.52 4.93
C PHE A 25 -9.22 2.03 4.65
N ARG A 26 -9.43 1.59 3.40
CA ARG A 26 -9.20 0.21 2.95
C ARG A 26 -8.20 0.21 1.79
N ILE A 27 -7.30 -0.76 1.79
CA ILE A 27 -6.39 -1.05 0.67
C ILE A 27 -6.98 -2.23 -0.07
N GLY A 28 -7.39 -2.04 -1.33
CA GLY A 28 -7.87 -3.13 -2.19
C GLY A 28 -6.67 -3.81 -2.86
N HIS A 29 -6.64 -5.14 -2.87
CA HIS A 29 -5.52 -5.93 -3.37
C HIS A 29 -5.99 -7.22 -4.08
N LEU A 30 -7.07 -7.11 -4.85
CA LEU A 30 -7.68 -8.21 -5.62
C LEU A 30 -7.72 -7.87 -7.10
N GLY A 31 -7.71 -8.89 -7.97
CA GLY A 31 -7.71 -8.73 -9.42
C GLY A 31 -6.31 -8.78 -10.02
N ASP A 32 -6.08 -8.02 -11.08
CA ASP A 32 -4.75 -7.87 -11.69
C ASP A 32 -3.87 -6.96 -10.82
N CYS A 33 -3.32 -7.55 -9.76
CA CYS A 33 -2.49 -6.91 -8.77
C CYS A 33 -1.27 -7.79 -8.53
N ASN A 34 -0.08 -7.22 -8.70
CA ASN A 34 1.19 -7.89 -8.44
C ASN A 34 1.90 -7.26 -7.22
N ASP A 35 2.94 -7.93 -6.75
CA ASP A 35 3.71 -7.53 -5.58
C ASP A 35 4.17 -6.07 -5.67
N LEU A 36 4.67 -5.63 -6.83
CA LEU A 36 5.15 -4.25 -7.02
C LEU A 36 4.03 -3.22 -6.95
N THR A 37 2.84 -3.52 -7.48
CA THR A 37 1.67 -2.62 -7.36
C THR A 37 1.21 -2.49 -5.91
N LEU A 38 1.23 -3.60 -5.14
CA LEU A 38 0.93 -3.57 -3.72
C LEU A 38 2.02 -2.82 -2.92
N MET A 39 3.30 -2.99 -3.28
CA MET A 39 4.42 -2.24 -2.70
C MET A 39 4.24 -0.73 -2.90
N ALA A 40 3.82 -0.29 -4.09
CA ALA A 40 3.53 1.12 -4.35
C ALA A 40 2.41 1.67 -3.44
N ALA A 41 1.33 0.89 -3.24
CA ALA A 41 0.24 1.27 -2.35
C ALA A 41 0.70 1.39 -0.88
N LEU A 42 1.49 0.43 -0.39
CA LEU A 42 2.05 0.47 0.98
C LEU A 42 2.99 1.65 1.17
N ALA A 43 3.87 1.93 0.21
CA ALA A 43 4.76 3.08 0.24
C ALA A 43 3.98 4.41 0.27
N GLY A 44 2.96 4.56 -0.58
CA GLY A 44 2.09 5.74 -0.58
C GLY A 44 1.34 5.92 0.75
N CYS A 45 0.85 4.84 1.36
CA CYS A 45 0.26 4.87 2.68
C CYS A 45 1.24 5.32 3.76
N GLU A 46 2.45 4.75 3.79
CA GLU A 46 3.46 5.07 4.80
C GLU A 46 3.93 6.53 4.67
N MET A 47 4.22 7.00 3.45
CA MET A 47 4.56 8.40 3.18
C MET A 47 3.43 9.34 3.58
N GLY A 48 2.18 9.04 3.23
CA GLY A 48 1.04 9.89 3.58
C GLY A 48 0.72 9.93 5.06
N LEU A 49 0.92 8.82 5.78
CA LEU A 49 0.81 8.78 7.25
C LEU A 49 1.90 9.62 7.91
N LYS A 50 3.16 9.54 7.42
CA LYS A 50 4.27 10.40 7.88
C LYS A 50 3.96 11.89 7.67
N ILE A 51 3.51 12.28 6.47
CA ILE A 51 3.14 13.67 6.18
C ILE A 51 1.98 14.15 7.07
N ALA A 52 1.03 13.27 7.38
CA ALA A 52 -0.08 13.58 8.27
C ALA A 52 0.29 13.65 9.76
N GLY A 53 1.58 13.52 10.11
CA GLY A 53 2.07 13.60 11.49
C GLY A 53 1.81 12.35 12.32
N VAL A 54 1.45 11.22 11.70
CA VAL A 54 1.25 9.96 12.42
C VAL A 54 2.62 9.39 12.81
N LYS A 55 2.81 9.11 14.10
CA LYS A 55 4.01 8.42 14.59
C LYS A 55 3.97 6.96 14.13
N LEU A 56 4.86 6.59 13.21
CA LEU A 56 5.00 5.25 12.66
C LEU A 56 6.32 4.63 13.09
N ALA A 57 6.38 3.30 13.18
CA ALA A 57 7.64 2.57 13.26
C ALA A 57 8.46 2.70 11.97
N GLY A 58 7.81 2.98 10.83
CA GLY A 58 8.48 3.19 9.54
C GLY A 58 9.04 1.92 8.90
N SER A 59 8.50 0.76 9.28
CA SER A 59 8.98 -0.57 8.86
C SER A 59 7.99 -1.33 7.97
N GLY A 60 6.86 -0.73 7.59
CA GLY A 60 5.78 -1.43 6.90
C GLY A 60 6.19 -1.86 5.48
N VAL A 61 6.81 -0.93 4.75
CA VAL A 61 7.36 -1.22 3.40
C VAL A 61 8.44 -2.31 3.48
N GLN A 62 9.38 -2.20 4.43
CA GLN A 62 10.46 -3.18 4.56
C GLN A 62 9.91 -4.58 4.88
N ALA A 63 8.98 -4.68 5.84
CA ALA A 63 8.38 -5.97 6.20
C ALA A 63 7.66 -6.63 5.02
N ALA A 64 7.03 -5.85 4.14
CA ALA A 64 6.42 -6.38 2.92
C ALA A 64 7.46 -6.86 1.90
N MET A 65 8.55 -6.11 1.70
CA MET A 65 9.66 -6.55 0.84
C MET A 65 10.27 -7.86 1.34
N ASP A 66 10.50 -7.98 2.65
CA ASP A 66 11.06 -9.19 3.25
C ASP A 66 10.12 -10.39 3.04
N HIS A 67 8.80 -10.17 3.16
CA HIS A 67 7.80 -11.20 2.89
C HIS A 67 7.83 -11.65 1.42
N PHE A 68 7.74 -10.73 0.46
CA PHE A 68 7.74 -11.10 -0.97
C PHE A 68 9.07 -11.71 -1.42
N SER A 69 10.20 -11.26 -0.87
CA SER A 69 11.51 -11.81 -1.19
C SER A 69 11.68 -13.26 -0.67
N SER A 70 11.00 -13.60 0.44
CA SER A 70 11.01 -14.95 1.00
C SER A 70 9.87 -15.85 0.50
N HIS A 71 8.83 -15.27 -0.12
CA HIS A 71 7.61 -15.96 -0.56
C HIS A 71 7.25 -15.60 -2.01
N ALA A 72 8.27 -15.48 -2.87
CA ALA A 72 8.04 -15.11 -4.26
C ALA A 72 7.05 -16.08 -4.92
N ALA A 73 6.02 -15.52 -5.57
CA ALA A 73 5.09 -16.33 -6.35
C ALA A 73 5.88 -17.13 -7.40
N VAL A 74 5.50 -18.39 -7.61
CA VAL A 74 6.12 -19.25 -8.62
C VAL A 74 5.65 -18.81 -10.00
N VAL A 75 6.22 -17.73 -10.50
CA VAL A 75 5.97 -17.19 -11.83
C VAL A 75 7.18 -17.49 -12.70
N PRO A 76 7.02 -17.94 -13.95
CA PRO A 76 8.15 -18.13 -14.86
C PRO A 76 8.97 -16.84 -14.94
N GLN A 77 10.28 -16.94 -14.72
CA GLN A 77 11.17 -15.80 -14.85
C GLN A 77 11.06 -15.25 -16.28
N ARG A 78 10.63 -13.99 -16.38
CA ARG A 78 10.65 -13.29 -17.66
C ARG A 78 12.11 -13.12 -18.06
N LYS A 79 12.48 -13.61 -19.25
CA LYS A 79 13.81 -13.31 -19.80
C LYS A 79 13.94 -11.80 -19.94
N ALA A 80 15.09 -11.26 -19.53
CA ALA A 80 15.41 -9.86 -19.80
C ALA A 80 15.32 -9.62 -21.33
N ALA A 81 14.77 -8.46 -21.70
CA ALA A 81 14.71 -8.00 -23.09
C ALA A 81 16.11 -7.67 -23.62
#